data_AF-A0A1Q3FKD3-F1
#
_entry.id   AF-A0A1Q3FKD3-F1
#
_cell.length_a   1.000
_cell.length_b   1.000
_cell.length_c   1.000
_cell.angle_alpha   90.00
_cell.angle_beta   90.00
_cell.angle_gamma   90.00
#
_symmetry.space_group_name_H-M   'P 1'
#
loop_
_entity.id
_entity.type
_entity.pdbx_description
1 polymer ?
#
loop_
_entity_poly.entity_id
_entity_poly.type
_entity_poly.pdbx_seq_one_letter_code
_entity_poly.pdbx_strand_id
1 'polypeptide(L)'
;MEESDVHIDVSGNMEPPQADPKGGFNMSSFTSFSARIPSLWELLRLTRQNVRPWSEFLQTANFKTVASVPRLTNRIIRNLGYFQSNYLFVFLGLIVYCLLTSPLILIVLGAVFYACYKIKQANTPVAFFSRQLNTNQQCIAVNVASIPLLYLAGAGAVMFWVLGASFFVISLHAAFYNIDAIVTEDSETFLTETV
;
A
#
# COMPACT_ATOMS: atom_id res chain seq x y z
N MET A 1 -22.67 73.55 38.65
CA MET A 1 -22.43 72.65 37.51
C MET A 1 -21.26 71.79 37.91
N GLU A 2 -21.52 70.53 38.24
CA GLU A 2 -20.54 69.55 38.72
C GLU A 2 -19.51 69.22 37.62
N GLU A 3 -18.23 69.19 37.99
CA GLU A 3 -17.15 68.60 37.18
C GLU A 3 -17.28 67.07 37.25
N SER A 4 -17.54 66.43 36.12
CA SER A 4 -17.51 64.98 36.01
C SER A 4 -16.07 64.54 35.71
N ASP A 5 -15.37 64.04 36.73
CA ASP A 5 -14.08 63.36 36.59
C ASP A 5 -14.24 62.10 35.73
N VAL A 6 -13.64 62.10 34.53
CA VAL A 6 -13.60 60.93 33.66
C VAL A 6 -12.35 60.12 34.00
N HIS A 7 -12.50 59.16 34.91
CA HIS A 7 -11.45 58.20 35.24
C HIS A 7 -11.35 57.14 34.12
N ILE A 8 -10.35 57.26 33.25
CA ILE A 8 -10.05 56.26 32.22
C ILE A 8 -9.27 55.12 32.87
N ASP A 9 -9.92 53.97 33.05
CA ASP A 9 -9.27 52.75 33.53
C ASP A 9 -8.42 52.13 32.42
N VAL A 10 -7.10 52.35 32.49
CA VAL A 10 -6.11 51.77 31.56
C VAL A 10 -5.63 50.42 32.11
N SER A 11 -6.57 49.50 32.28
CA SER A 11 -6.25 48.10 32.60
C SER A 11 -6.21 47.30 31.30
N GLY A 12 -5.04 47.27 30.67
CA GLY A 12 -4.80 46.40 29.52
C GLY A 12 -4.68 44.95 29.98
N ASN A 13 -5.68 44.11 29.69
CA ASN A 13 -5.55 42.67 29.82
C ASN A 13 -4.52 42.16 28.80
N MET A 14 -3.26 42.06 29.22
CA MET A 14 -2.25 41.31 28.48
C MET A 14 -2.50 39.82 28.74
N GLU A 15 -3.22 39.17 27.83
CA GLU A 15 -3.29 37.72 27.79
C GLU A 15 -1.92 37.20 27.33
N PRO A 16 -1.22 36.36 28.13
CA PRO A 16 0.08 35.83 27.73
C PRO A 16 -0.11 34.94 26.49
N PRO A 17 0.84 34.94 25.54
CA PRO A 17 0.73 34.12 24.35
C PRO A 17 0.62 32.64 24.75
N GLN A 18 -0.42 31.96 24.27
CA GLN A 18 -0.54 30.51 24.41
C GLN A 18 0.73 29.88 23.85
N ALA A 19 1.45 29.15 24.70
CA ALA A 19 2.61 28.39 24.28
C ALA A 19 2.17 27.28 23.32
N ASP A 20 2.55 27.39 22.06
CA ASP A 20 2.43 26.30 21.10
C ASP A 20 3.11 25.05 21.67
N PRO A 21 2.43 23.88 21.72
CA PRO A 21 3.08 22.68 22.19
C PRO A 21 4.20 22.33 21.22
N LYS A 22 5.43 22.36 21.77
CA LYS A 22 6.68 21.94 21.15
C LYS A 22 6.46 20.73 20.24
N GLY A 23 6.95 20.82 19.00
CA GLY A 23 6.89 19.78 17.98
C GLY A 23 7.48 18.45 18.44
N GLY A 24 6.64 17.65 19.11
CA GLY A 24 6.87 16.24 19.37
C GLY A 24 6.28 15.42 18.23
N PHE A 25 7.01 14.38 17.81
CA PHE A 25 6.55 13.42 16.82
C PHE A 25 5.19 12.85 17.25
N ASN A 26 4.14 13.20 16.52
CA ASN A 26 2.77 12.84 16.89
C ASN A 26 2.51 11.36 16.55
N MET A 27 2.77 10.48 17.52
CA MET A 27 2.50 9.03 17.44
C MET A 27 1.02 8.72 17.13
N SER A 28 0.11 9.65 17.46
CA SER A 28 -1.32 9.52 17.14
C SER A 28 -1.56 9.46 15.64
N SER A 29 -0.76 10.15 14.82
CA SER A 29 -0.85 10.11 13.36
C SER A 29 -0.53 8.72 12.80
N PHE A 30 0.40 7.99 13.42
CA PHE A 30 0.70 6.59 13.08
C PHE A 30 -0.41 5.63 13.55
N THR A 31 -1.03 5.90 14.71
CA THR A 31 -2.16 5.07 15.18
C THR A 31 -3.43 5.28 14.35
N SER A 32 -3.65 6.49 13.82
CA SER A 32 -4.78 6.82 12.93
C SER A 32 -4.72 6.10 11.59
N PHE A 33 -3.51 5.78 11.10
CA PHE A 33 -3.33 4.95 9.91
C PHE A 33 -3.85 3.52 10.11
N SER A 34 -3.73 2.97 11.32
CA SER A 34 -4.23 1.63 11.66
C SER A 34 -5.75 1.57 11.83
N ALA A 35 -6.42 2.69 12.10
CA ALA A 35 -7.85 2.73 12.43
C ALA A 35 -8.76 2.70 11.18
N ARG A 36 -8.21 2.77 9.97
CA ARG A 36 -8.98 2.89 8.74
C ARG A 36 -8.50 1.94 7.63
N ILE A 37 -8.05 0.76 8.01
CA ILE A 37 -7.74 -0.30 7.06
C ILE A 37 -9.05 -1.05 6.79
N PRO A 38 -9.72 -0.87 5.63
CA PRO A 38 -10.88 -1.67 5.26
C PRO A 38 -10.51 -3.15 5.28
N SER A 39 -11.50 -4.03 5.49
CA SER A 39 -11.21 -5.46 5.60
C SER A 39 -10.52 -5.96 4.32
N LEU A 40 -9.54 -6.84 4.46
CA LEU A 40 -8.80 -7.40 3.31
C LEU A 40 -9.72 -8.01 2.26
N TRP A 41 -10.88 -8.54 2.69
CA TRP A 41 -11.89 -9.10 1.81
C TRP A 41 -12.67 -8.04 1.03
N GLU A 42 -12.97 -6.88 1.63
CA GLU A 42 -13.56 -5.75 0.92
C GLU A 42 -12.58 -5.18 -0.10
N LEU A 43 -11.31 -5.01 0.28
CA LEU A 43 -10.25 -4.61 -0.64
C LEU A 43 -10.14 -5.58 -1.82
N LEU A 44 -10.08 -6.88 -1.55
CA LEU A 44 -10.03 -7.90 -2.59
C LEU A 44 -11.28 -7.90 -3.48
N ARG A 45 -12.48 -7.66 -2.92
CA ARG A 45 -13.72 -7.56 -3.70
C ARG A 45 -13.72 -6.33 -4.61
N LEU A 46 -13.32 -5.18 -4.09
CA LEU A 46 -13.23 -3.93 -4.85
C LEU A 46 -12.15 -4.02 -5.94
N THR A 47 -11.00 -4.62 -5.64
CA THR A 47 -9.95 -4.88 -6.64
C THR A 47 -10.44 -5.85 -7.70
N ARG A 48 -11.11 -6.95 -7.31
CA ARG A 48 -11.60 -7.99 -8.24
C ARG A 48 -12.68 -7.47 -9.19
N GLN A 49 -13.56 -6.59 -8.73
CA GLN A 49 -14.58 -5.96 -9.57
C GLN A 49 -13.99 -5.03 -10.63
N ASN A 50 -12.81 -4.48 -10.37
CA ASN A 50 -12.07 -3.63 -11.31
C ASN A 50 -11.00 -4.40 -12.10
N VAL A 51 -11.01 -5.74 -12.10
CA VAL A 51 -10.09 -6.53 -12.93
C VAL A 51 -10.60 -6.54 -14.36
N ARG A 52 -9.77 -6.06 -15.29
CA ARG A 52 -10.05 -6.16 -16.72
C ARG A 52 -9.80 -7.59 -17.21
N PRO A 53 -10.51 -8.04 -18.25
CA PRO A 53 -10.33 -9.39 -18.80
C PRO A 53 -8.85 -9.66 -19.11
N TRP A 54 -8.31 -10.77 -18.58
CA TRP A 54 -6.92 -11.15 -18.82
C TRP A 54 -6.63 -11.41 -20.31
N SER A 55 -7.66 -11.79 -21.08
CA SER A 55 -7.58 -11.93 -22.53
C SER A 55 -7.22 -10.61 -23.22
N GLU A 56 -7.73 -9.49 -22.72
CA GLU A 56 -7.44 -8.16 -23.23
C GLU A 56 -6.02 -7.73 -22.80
N PHE A 57 -5.70 -7.93 -21.51
CA PHE A 57 -4.37 -7.63 -20.97
C PHE A 57 -3.25 -8.39 -21.71
N LEU A 58 -3.46 -9.65 -22.09
CA LEU A 58 -2.44 -10.46 -22.77
C LEU A 58 -2.55 -10.42 -24.30
N GLN A 59 -3.40 -9.56 -24.87
CA GLN A 59 -3.62 -9.52 -26.31
C GLN A 59 -2.41 -8.90 -27.03
N THR A 60 -1.51 -9.77 -27.51
CA THR A 60 -0.25 -9.35 -28.13
C THR A 60 -0.41 -8.61 -29.46
N ALA A 61 -1.58 -8.71 -30.09
CA ALA A 61 -1.91 -7.98 -31.32
C ALA A 61 -1.91 -6.45 -31.13
N ASN A 62 -2.08 -5.97 -29.89
CA ASN A 62 -2.08 -4.56 -29.55
C ASN A 62 -0.68 -3.99 -29.23
N PHE A 63 0.38 -4.80 -29.30
CA PHE A 63 1.74 -4.29 -29.08
C PHE A 63 2.23 -3.54 -30.31
N LYS A 64 2.48 -2.23 -30.15
CA LYS A 64 3.04 -1.38 -31.21
C LYS A 64 4.16 -0.51 -30.66
N THR A 65 5.25 -0.39 -31.40
CA THR A 65 6.35 0.51 -31.04
C THR A 65 5.95 1.96 -31.28
N VAL A 66 6.49 2.88 -30.48
CA VAL A 66 6.16 4.31 -30.55
C VAL A 66 7.35 5.08 -31.10
N ALA A 67 7.11 6.00 -32.03
CA ALA A 67 8.17 6.81 -32.65
C ALA A 67 8.66 7.98 -31.78
N SER A 68 7.94 8.36 -30.70
CA SER A 68 8.32 9.51 -29.87
C SER A 68 8.10 9.30 -28.35
N VAL A 69 9.04 9.83 -27.56
CA VAL A 69 9.07 9.71 -26.09
C VAL A 69 7.86 10.36 -25.39
N PRO A 70 7.37 11.56 -25.78
CA PRO A 70 6.19 12.14 -25.13
C PRO A 70 4.92 11.31 -25.33
N ARG A 71 4.77 10.67 -26.51
CA ARG A 71 3.65 9.76 -26.78
C ARG A 71 3.77 8.48 -25.98
N LEU A 72 4.99 7.98 -25.78
CA LEU A 72 5.25 6.83 -24.92
C LEU A 72 4.84 7.09 -23.47
N THR A 73 5.21 8.23 -22.89
CA THR A 73 4.85 8.58 -21.50
C THR A 73 3.33 8.67 -21.32
N ASN A 74 2.61 9.30 -22.26
CA ASN A 74 1.15 9.36 -22.22
C ASN A 74 0.49 7.97 -22.31
N ARG A 75 1.04 7.06 -23.12
CA ARG A 75 0.59 5.66 -23.18
C ARG A 75 0.79 4.94 -21.86
N ILE A 76 1.97 5.07 -21.26
CA ILE A 76 2.28 4.46 -19.97
C ILE A 76 1.26 4.91 -18.92
N ILE A 77 1.02 6.22 -18.78
CA ILE A 77 0.09 6.76 -17.78
C ILE A 77 -1.33 6.22 -17.99
N ARG A 78 -1.83 6.22 -19.24
CA ARG A 78 -3.16 5.70 -19.57
C ARG A 78 -3.27 4.19 -19.31
N ASN A 79 -2.26 3.43 -19.72
CA ASN A 79 -2.19 1.99 -19.46
C ASN A 79 -2.16 1.66 -17.98
N LEU A 80 -1.40 2.44 -17.19
CA LEU A 80 -1.30 2.25 -15.73
C LEU A 80 -2.65 2.45 -15.04
N GLY A 81 -3.43 3.45 -15.47
CA GLY A 81 -4.79 3.68 -14.98
C GLY A 81 -5.77 2.59 -15.45
N TYR A 82 -5.65 2.17 -16.71
CA TYR A 82 -6.59 1.21 -17.30
C TYR A 82 -6.43 -0.22 -16.74
N PHE A 83 -5.19 -0.70 -16.58
CA PHE A 83 -4.87 -2.05 -16.11
C PHE A 83 -4.35 -2.09 -14.67
N GLN A 84 -4.67 -1.09 -13.84
CA GLN A 84 -4.17 -0.97 -12.47
C GLN A 84 -4.33 -2.26 -11.66
N SER A 85 -5.52 -2.87 -11.68
CA SER A 85 -5.81 -4.12 -10.97
C SER A 85 -4.97 -5.29 -11.50
N ASN A 86 -4.85 -5.44 -12.83
CA ASN A 86 -4.05 -6.50 -13.45
C ASN A 86 -2.57 -6.37 -13.09
N TYR A 87 -2.01 -5.16 -13.09
CA TYR A 87 -0.63 -4.92 -12.63
C TYR A 87 -0.44 -5.23 -11.15
N LEU A 88 -1.44 -4.93 -10.31
CA LEU A 88 -1.39 -5.32 -8.90
C LEU A 88 -1.35 -6.85 -8.73
N PHE A 89 -2.11 -7.61 -9.53
CA PHE A 89 -2.05 -9.07 -9.52
C PHE A 89 -0.70 -9.60 -10.01
N VAL A 90 -0.11 -9.02 -11.05
CA VAL A 90 1.24 -9.38 -11.53
C VAL A 90 2.29 -9.10 -10.44
N PHE A 91 2.20 -7.94 -9.78
CA PHE A 91 3.07 -7.56 -8.66
C PHE A 91 2.95 -8.54 -7.49
N LEU A 92 1.72 -8.87 -7.08
CA LEU A 92 1.46 -9.86 -6.03
C LEU A 92 1.98 -11.26 -6.40
N GLY A 93 1.78 -11.67 -7.66
CA GLY A 93 2.31 -12.92 -8.19
C GLY A 93 3.84 -12.97 -8.13
N LEU A 94 4.52 -11.88 -8.50
CA LEU A 94 5.98 -11.77 -8.42
C LEU A 94 6.49 -11.79 -6.97
N ILE A 95 5.79 -11.13 -6.04
CA ILE A 95 6.10 -11.26 -4.60
C ILE A 95 6.07 -12.73 -4.18
N VAL A 96 4.96 -13.43 -4.45
CA VAL A 96 4.80 -14.83 -4.05
C VAL A 96 5.85 -15.71 -4.72
N TYR A 97 6.10 -15.52 -6.02
CA TYR A 97 7.12 -16.26 -6.76
C TYR A 97 8.52 -16.08 -6.16
N CYS A 98 8.92 -14.85 -5.85
CA CYS A 98 10.22 -14.58 -5.25
C CYS A 98 10.35 -15.09 -3.82
N LEU A 99 9.26 -15.05 -3.03
CA LEU A 99 9.22 -15.66 -1.69
C LEU A 99 9.39 -17.19 -1.78
N LEU A 100 8.70 -17.84 -2.72
CA LEU A 100 8.78 -19.29 -2.93
C LEU A 100 10.14 -19.75 -3.45
N THR A 101 10.78 -18.94 -4.28
CA THR A 101 12.09 -19.26 -4.87
C THR A 101 13.24 -19.08 -3.86
N SER A 102 13.00 -18.41 -2.73
CA SER A 102 14.00 -18.20 -1.68
C SER A 102 13.86 -19.21 -0.54
N PRO A 103 14.66 -20.30 -0.52
CA PRO A 103 14.52 -21.38 0.46
C PRO A 103 14.73 -20.91 1.91
N LEU A 104 15.63 -19.94 2.14
CA LEU A 104 15.92 -19.43 3.48
C LEU A 104 14.74 -18.64 4.05
N ILE A 105 14.09 -17.78 3.24
CA ILE A 105 12.92 -17.02 3.66
C ILE A 105 11.76 -17.96 3.96
N LEU A 106 11.57 -19.01 3.15
CA LEU A 106 10.55 -20.03 3.43
C LEU A 106 10.76 -20.76 4.75
N ILE A 107 12.00 -21.10 5.09
CA ILE A 107 12.31 -21.74 6.38
C ILE A 107 11.95 -20.80 7.54
N VAL A 108 12.34 -19.52 7.47
CA VAL A 108 12.02 -18.53 8.51
C VAL A 108 10.50 -18.32 8.62
N LEU A 109 9.80 -18.15 7.50
CA LEU A 109 8.33 -18.04 7.47
C LEU A 109 7.66 -19.29 8.03
N GLY A 110 8.13 -20.48 7.67
CA GLY A 110 7.63 -21.75 8.16
C GLY A 110 7.83 -21.90 9.67
N ALA A 111 9.01 -21.52 10.18
CA ALA A 111 9.31 -21.53 11.61
C ALA A 111 8.43 -20.55 12.39
N VAL A 112 8.24 -19.33 11.87
CA VAL A 112 7.34 -18.33 12.46
C VAL A 112 5.89 -18.81 12.46
N PHE A 113 5.42 -19.36 11.34
CA PHE A 113 4.07 -19.91 11.21
C PHE A 113 3.86 -21.07 12.19
N TYR A 114 4.81 -22.00 12.28
CA TYR A 114 4.77 -23.11 13.21
C TYR A 114 4.75 -22.64 14.67
N ALA A 115 5.63 -21.69 15.03
CA ALA A 115 5.65 -21.10 16.37
C ALA A 115 4.30 -20.43 16.71
N CYS A 116 3.76 -19.63 15.80
CA CYS A 116 2.45 -19.00 15.96
C CYS A 116 1.30 -20.00 16.07
N TYR A 117 1.33 -21.07 15.27
CA TYR A 117 0.35 -22.15 15.33
C TYR A 117 0.39 -22.87 16.67
N LYS A 118 1.59 -23.21 17.17
CA LYS A 118 1.78 -23.83 18.49
C LYS A 118 1.29 -22.92 19.63
N ILE A 119 1.58 -21.62 19.56
CA ILE A 119 1.10 -20.62 20.52
C ILE A 119 -0.44 -20.57 20.53
N LYS A 120 -1.06 -20.52 19.35
CA LYS A 120 -2.53 -20.53 19.20
C LYS A 120 -3.16 -21.83 19.68
N GLN A 121 -2.51 -22.97 19.47
CA GLN A 121 -2.99 -24.27 19.95
C GLN A 121 -2.91 -24.38 21.47
N ALA A 122 -1.84 -23.88 22.08
CA ALA A 122 -1.66 -23.94 23.52
C ALA A 122 -2.69 -23.11 24.29
N ASN A 123 -3.15 -21.98 23.73
CA ASN A 123 -4.09 -21.03 24.37
C ASN A 123 -3.69 -20.62 25.80
N THR A 124 -2.42 -20.79 26.16
CA THR A 124 -1.89 -20.45 27.48
C THR A 124 -1.40 -19.01 27.48
N PRO A 125 -1.95 -18.12 28.33
CA PRO A 125 -1.39 -16.79 28.51
C PRO A 125 0.00 -16.92 29.13
N VAL A 126 1.03 -16.51 28.41
CA VAL A 126 2.40 -16.51 28.90
C VAL A 126 2.62 -15.21 29.66
N ALA A 127 2.96 -15.31 30.93
CA ALA A 127 3.35 -14.16 31.74
C ALA A 127 4.77 -13.76 31.36
N PHE A 128 4.93 -12.60 30.73
CA PHE A 128 6.24 -12.00 30.47
C PHE A 128 6.32 -10.69 31.24
N PHE A 129 7.32 -10.56 32.11
CA PHE A 129 7.59 -9.33 32.88
C PHE A 129 6.36 -8.80 33.66
N SER A 130 5.65 -9.68 34.38
CA SER A 130 4.46 -9.34 35.19
C SER A 130 3.21 -8.88 34.40
N ARG A 131 3.20 -8.97 33.05
CA ARG A 131 2.00 -8.82 32.23
C ARG A 131 1.62 -10.15 31.56
N GLN A 132 0.33 -10.47 31.56
CA GLN A 132 -0.19 -11.62 30.82
C GLN A 132 -0.30 -11.24 29.34
N LEU A 133 0.48 -11.90 28.48
CA LEU A 133 0.40 -11.70 27.04
C LEU A 133 -0.69 -12.59 26.46
N ASN A 134 -1.66 -11.96 25.78
CA ASN A 134 -2.67 -12.69 25.01
C ASN A 134 -2.00 -13.41 23.83
N THR A 135 -2.56 -14.54 23.40
CA THR A 135 -2.13 -15.34 22.24
C THR A 135 -1.82 -14.49 21.00
N ASN A 136 -2.63 -13.46 20.73
CA ASN A 136 -2.41 -12.55 19.60
C ASN A 136 -1.15 -11.69 19.78
N GLN A 137 -0.89 -11.21 21.00
CA GLN A 137 0.30 -10.42 21.31
C GLN A 137 1.58 -11.27 21.23
N GLN A 138 1.51 -12.52 21.68
CA GLN A 138 2.61 -13.48 21.55
C GLN A 138 2.96 -13.74 20.08
N CYS A 139 1.94 -13.94 19.23
CA CYS A 139 2.17 -14.06 17.78
C CYS A 139 2.81 -12.81 17.18
N ILE A 140 2.33 -11.61 17.55
CA ILE A 140 2.93 -10.36 17.08
C ILE A 140 4.39 -10.28 17.53
N ALA A 141 4.71 -10.63 18.78
CA ALA A 141 6.07 -10.64 19.29
C ALA A 141 6.99 -11.58 18.49
N VAL A 142 6.52 -12.79 18.17
CA VAL A 142 7.28 -13.74 17.31
C VAL A 142 7.49 -13.16 15.91
N ASN A 143 6.49 -12.52 15.31
CA ASN A 143 6.63 -11.88 14.01
C ASN A 143 7.66 -10.73 14.05
N VAL A 144 7.63 -9.88 15.08
CA VAL A 144 8.62 -8.80 15.25
C VAL A 144 10.02 -9.37 15.47
N ALA A 145 10.15 -10.41 16.30
CA ALA A 145 11.42 -11.09 16.53
C ALA A 145 11.98 -11.78 15.27
N SER A 146 11.13 -12.09 14.28
CA SER A 146 11.56 -12.68 13.01
C SER A 146 12.13 -11.67 12.02
N ILE A 147 11.90 -10.36 12.20
CA ILE A 147 12.36 -9.31 11.26
C ILE A 147 13.89 -9.33 11.10
N PRO A 148 14.71 -9.40 12.17
CA PRO A 148 16.16 -9.53 12.03
C PRO A 148 16.55 -10.82 11.30
N LEU A 149 15.89 -11.95 11.57
CA LEU A 149 16.18 -13.22 10.91
C LEU A 149 15.87 -13.15 9.41
N LEU A 150 14.77 -12.50 9.02
CA LEU A 150 14.40 -12.28 7.63
C LEU A 150 15.40 -11.35 6.92
N TYR A 151 15.89 -10.32 7.61
CA TYR A 151 16.93 -9.47 7.08
C TYR A 151 18.22 -10.26 6.80
N LEU A 152 18.67 -11.09 7.75
CA LEU A 152 19.83 -11.97 7.57
C LEU A 152 19.60 -13.03 6.47
N ALA A 153 18.37 -13.52 6.32
CA ALA A 153 17.98 -14.45 5.26
C ALA A 153 17.95 -13.82 3.86
N GLY A 154 18.21 -12.52 3.74
CA GLY A 154 18.27 -11.82 2.45
C GLY A 154 16.93 -11.26 1.98
N ALA A 155 15.96 -11.03 2.88
CA ALA A 155 14.67 -10.41 2.52
C ALA A 155 14.84 -9.08 1.78
N GLY A 156 15.87 -8.28 2.12
CA GLY A 156 16.17 -7.03 1.42
C GLY A 156 16.49 -7.22 -0.07
N ALA A 157 17.29 -8.22 -0.41
CA ALA A 157 17.62 -8.53 -1.81
C ALA A 157 16.38 -9.01 -2.57
N VAL A 158 15.54 -9.83 -1.92
CA VAL A 158 14.27 -10.28 -2.51
C VAL A 158 13.33 -9.10 -2.76
N MET A 159 13.18 -8.18 -1.81
CA MET A 159 12.37 -6.98 -1.99
C MET A 159 12.87 -6.12 -3.16
N PHE A 160 14.19 -5.95 -3.29
CA PHE A 160 14.79 -5.22 -4.41
C PHE A 160 14.48 -5.89 -5.76
N TRP A 161 14.68 -7.21 -5.86
CA TRP A 161 14.38 -7.97 -7.08
C TRP A 161 12.90 -7.93 -7.45
N VAL A 162 12.01 -8.10 -6.48
CA VAL A 162 10.56 -8.03 -6.69
C VAL A 162 10.17 -6.65 -7.21
N LEU A 163 10.63 -5.58 -6.57
CA LEU A 163 10.30 -4.21 -6.97
C LEU A 163 10.87 -3.90 -8.36
N GLY A 164 12.13 -4.25 -8.61
CA GLY A 164 12.78 -4.03 -9.91
C GLY A 164 12.14 -4.82 -11.04
N ALA A 165 11.92 -6.12 -10.86
CA ALA A 165 11.29 -6.98 -11.85
C ALA A 165 9.84 -6.54 -12.14
N SER A 166 9.08 -6.19 -11.10
CA SER A 166 7.71 -5.73 -11.26
C SER A 166 7.67 -4.39 -12.00
N PHE A 167 8.49 -3.43 -11.60
CA PHE A 167 8.60 -2.15 -12.28
C PHE A 167 8.97 -2.34 -13.75
N PHE A 168 9.93 -3.21 -14.04
CA PHE A 168 10.36 -3.50 -15.41
C PHE A 168 9.24 -4.15 -16.23
N VAL A 169 8.60 -5.21 -15.73
CA VAL A 169 7.53 -5.93 -16.46
C VAL A 169 6.31 -5.03 -16.67
N ILE A 170 5.90 -4.28 -15.64
CA ILE A 170 4.75 -3.36 -15.73
C ILE A 170 5.07 -2.22 -16.69
N SER A 171 6.26 -1.61 -16.59
CA SER A 171 6.64 -0.51 -17.48
C SER A 171 6.79 -0.98 -18.92
N LEU A 172 7.34 -2.17 -19.15
CA LEU A 172 7.44 -2.78 -20.47
C LEU A 172 6.04 -2.99 -21.06
N HIS A 173 5.14 -3.61 -20.31
CA HIS A 173 3.77 -3.82 -20.75
C HIS A 173 3.06 -2.50 -21.04
N ALA A 174 3.14 -1.53 -20.12
CA ALA A 174 2.52 -0.21 -20.27
C ALA A 174 3.14 0.63 -21.39
N ALA A 175 4.40 0.41 -21.73
CA ALA A 175 5.10 1.10 -22.82
C ALA A 175 4.63 0.59 -24.19
N PHE A 176 4.50 -0.73 -24.33
CA PHE A 176 4.23 -1.35 -25.63
C PHE A 176 2.73 -1.56 -25.90
N TYR A 177 1.88 -1.64 -24.87
CA TYR A 177 0.44 -1.85 -25.05
C TYR A 177 -0.22 -0.61 -25.66
N ASN A 178 -0.87 -0.75 -26.80
CA ASN A 178 -1.50 0.36 -27.50
C ASN A 178 -2.96 0.59 -27.06
N ILE A 179 -3.14 1.32 -25.96
CA ILE A 179 -4.47 1.71 -25.46
C ILE A 179 -5.27 2.59 -26.42
N ASP A 180 -4.59 3.30 -27.32
CA ASP A 180 -5.26 4.24 -28.22
C ASP A 180 -6.19 3.50 -29.21
N ALA A 181 -5.91 2.24 -29.56
CA ALA A 181 -6.75 1.47 -30.46
C ALA A 181 -8.09 1.07 -29.82
N ILE A 182 -8.05 0.53 -28.60
CA ILE A 182 -9.25 0.05 -27.89
C ILE A 182 -10.18 1.20 -27.49
N VAL A 183 -9.63 2.34 -27.02
CA VAL A 183 -10.46 3.48 -26.60
C VAL A 183 -11.16 4.13 -27.79
N THR A 184 -10.53 4.13 -28.97
CA THR A 184 -11.16 4.60 -30.20
C THR A 184 -12.28 3.67 -30.64
N GLU A 185 -12.07 2.35 -30.62
CA GLU A 185 -13.12 1.36 -30.96
C GLU A 185 -14.33 1.46 -30.03
N ASP A 186 -14.13 1.59 -28.70
CA ASP A 186 -15.22 1.79 -27.74
C ASP A 186 -16.02 3.07 -28.02
N SER A 187 -15.32 4.15 -28.41
CA SER A 187 -15.95 5.43 -28.72
C SER A 187 -16.78 5.36 -29.99
N GLU A 188 -16.27 4.72 -31.05
CA GLU A 188 -17.00 4.55 -32.31
C GLU A 188 -18.19 3.58 -32.15
N THR A 189 -18.05 2.55 -31.34
CA THR A 189 -19.14 1.62 -31.02
C THR A 189 -20.27 2.34 -30.27
N PHE A 190 -19.96 3.17 -29.28
CA PHE A 190 -20.96 3.97 -28.58
C PHE A 190 -21.72 4.95 -29.51
N LEU A 191 -21.01 5.58 -30.45
CA LEU A 191 -21.61 6.49 -31.41
C LEU A 191 -22.51 5.77 -32.43
N THR A 192 -22.23 4.52 -32.75
CA THR A 192 -23.06 3.73 -33.67
C THR A 192 -24.27 3.10 -33.01
N GLU A 193 -24.24 2.86 -31.69
CA GLU A 193 -25.40 2.39 -30.92
C GLU A 193 -26.39 3.52 -30.57
N THR A 194 -25.91 4.77 -30.51
CA THR A 194 -26.70 5.94 -30.09
C THR A 194 -27.35 6.74 -31.24
N VAL A 195 -27.15 6.32 -32.50
CA VAL A 195 -27.72 6.92 -33.73
C VAL A 195 -28.69 5.94 -34.39
#